data_AF-A0A2U8FBD7-F1
#
_entry.id   AF-A0A2U8FBD7-F1
#
_cell.length_a   1.000
_cell.length_b   1.000
_cell.length_c   1.000
_cell.angle_alpha   90.00
_cell.angle_beta   90.00
_cell.angle_gamma   90.00
#
_symmetry.space_group_name_H-M   'P 1'
#
loop_
_entity.id
_entity.type
_entity.pdbx_description
1 polymer ?
#
loop_
_entity_poly.entity_id
_entity_poly.type
_entity_poly.pdbx_seq_one_letter_code
_entity_poly.pdbx_strand_id
1 'polypeptide(L)'
;MFSLPMRYENIREVPYPYKGMCAISSDAEYTSQEILDWLIAYLNTDEKTPLGYGVDLDFAASIFFYSDNPLHTSIYDSLQVDSKETPYANVLRDYIKCGYIDTNHAFGDFNIHHNFDRAHALKVYEMLSKYSLSLPIFTNHGNGEPKAMQHNIGFAPHHNGSNPDSIAYHTDLFSAGGGGHLYGVMIG
;
A
#
# COMPACT_ATOMS: atom_id res chain seq x y z
N MET A 1 -17.40 19.21 -22.23
CA MET A 1 -17.34 17.74 -22.39
C MET A 1 -16.22 17.48 -23.38
N PHE A 2 -15.02 17.13 -22.91
CA PHE A 2 -13.88 16.83 -23.77
C PHE A 2 -13.57 15.35 -23.60
N SER A 3 -13.97 14.52 -24.56
CA SER A 3 -13.39 13.18 -24.69
C SER A 3 -12.13 13.31 -25.52
N LEU A 4 -10.98 13.05 -24.91
CA LEU A 4 -9.76 12.81 -25.68
C LEU A 4 -9.90 11.42 -26.32
N PRO A 5 -9.73 11.29 -27.64
CA PRO A 5 -9.73 9.97 -28.28
C PRO A 5 -8.53 9.18 -27.74
N MET A 6 -8.80 8.06 -27.05
CA MET A 6 -7.76 7.12 -26.68
C MET A 6 -7.09 6.62 -27.96
N ARG A 7 -5.81 6.97 -28.17
CA ARG A 7 -5.01 6.42 -29.26
C ARG A 7 -4.58 5.00 -28.86
N TYR A 8 -5.19 4.00 -29.49
CA TYR A 8 -4.87 2.58 -29.36
C TYR A 8 -3.41 2.23 -29.75
N GLU A 9 -2.66 3.16 -30.34
CA GLU A 9 -1.30 2.96 -30.87
C GLU A 9 -0.23 2.66 -29.80
N ASN A 10 -0.55 2.76 -28.51
CA ASN A 10 0.41 2.56 -27.41
C ASN A 10 0.10 1.34 -26.51
N ILE A 11 -0.88 0.50 -26.86
CA ILE A 11 -1.13 -0.74 -26.09
C ILE A 11 -0.10 -1.78 -26.56
N ARG A 12 0.77 -2.23 -25.65
CA ARG A 12 1.71 -3.32 -25.93
C ARG A 12 0.94 -4.59 -26.26
N GLU A 13 1.32 -5.28 -27.33
CA GLU A 13 0.79 -6.60 -27.63
C GLU A 13 1.11 -7.58 -26.50
N VAL A 14 0.19 -8.51 -26.24
CA VAL A 14 0.47 -9.62 -25.31
C VAL A 14 1.53 -10.50 -25.96
N PRO A 15 2.68 -10.74 -25.31
CA PRO A 15 3.76 -11.50 -25.93
C PRO A 15 3.29 -12.94 -26.24
N TYR A 16 3.63 -13.44 -27.42
CA TYR A 16 3.41 -14.85 -27.74
C TYR A 16 4.21 -15.74 -26.76
N PRO A 17 3.67 -16.88 -26.27
CA PRO A 17 2.41 -17.54 -26.61
C PRO A 17 1.22 -17.18 -25.69
N TYR A 18 1.36 -16.17 -24.84
CA TYR A 18 0.36 -15.84 -23.83
C TYR A 18 -0.90 -15.25 -24.48
N LYS A 19 -2.07 -15.61 -23.95
CA LYS A 19 -3.38 -15.16 -24.46
C LYS A 19 -3.98 -13.99 -23.67
N GLY A 20 -3.29 -13.56 -22.61
CA GLY A 20 -3.69 -12.46 -21.74
C GLY A 20 -2.61 -12.13 -20.72
N MET A 21 -2.81 -11.04 -20.01
CA MET A 21 -2.02 -10.63 -18.85
C MET A 21 -2.93 -10.63 -17.63
N CYS A 22 -2.43 -11.10 -16.50
CA CYS A 22 -3.09 -11.02 -15.21
C CYS A 22 -2.28 -10.09 -14.33
N ALA A 23 -2.95 -9.20 -13.59
CA ALA A 23 -2.35 -8.44 -12.50
C ALA A 23 -3.17 -8.75 -11.25
N ILE A 24 -2.48 -9.03 -10.15
CA ILE A 24 -3.09 -9.26 -8.85
C ILE A 24 -2.75 -8.04 -8.00
N SER A 25 -3.79 -7.39 -7.45
CA SER A 25 -3.63 -6.36 -6.44
C SER A 25 -4.08 -6.94 -5.11
N SER A 26 -3.24 -6.81 -4.10
CA SER A 26 -3.59 -7.15 -2.72
C SER A 26 -4.31 -5.98 -2.05
N ASP A 27 -5.21 -6.30 -1.13
CA ASP A 27 -5.74 -5.37 -0.14
C ASP A 27 -5.22 -5.77 1.24
N ALA A 28 -5.03 -4.81 2.15
CA ALA A 28 -4.35 -5.06 3.43
C ALA A 28 -5.33 -5.39 4.59
N GLU A 29 -6.63 -5.24 4.36
CA GLU A 29 -7.68 -5.39 5.35
C GLU A 29 -7.81 -6.85 5.77
N TYR A 30 -8.06 -7.02 7.06
CA TYR A 30 -8.28 -8.31 7.72
C TYR A 30 -7.20 -9.37 7.42
N THR A 31 -5.98 -8.93 7.09
CA THR A 31 -4.85 -9.80 6.78
C THR A 31 -3.90 -9.84 7.96
N SER A 32 -3.91 -10.94 8.71
CA SER A 32 -2.92 -11.20 9.77
C SER A 32 -1.53 -11.48 9.17
N GLN A 33 -0.49 -11.41 10.00
CA GLN A 33 0.87 -11.75 9.54
C GLN A 33 0.95 -13.18 9.01
N GLU A 34 0.31 -14.13 9.68
CA GLU A 34 0.31 -15.54 9.25
C GLU A 34 -0.33 -15.72 7.86
N ILE A 35 -1.46 -15.03 7.61
CA ILE A 35 -2.11 -15.06 6.30
C ILE A 35 -1.22 -14.40 5.25
N LEU A 36 -0.59 -13.26 5.56
CA LEU A 36 0.34 -12.60 4.64
C LEU A 36 1.51 -13.53 4.26
N ASP A 37 2.11 -14.21 5.24
CA ASP A 37 3.22 -15.14 5.01
C ASP A 37 2.79 -16.29 4.09
N TRP A 38 1.58 -16.83 4.31
CA TRP A 38 1.03 -17.89 3.47
C TRP A 38 0.74 -17.42 2.06
N LEU A 39 0.18 -16.22 1.89
CA LEU A 39 -0.11 -15.65 0.58
C LEU A 39 1.18 -15.38 -0.21
N ILE A 40 2.19 -14.77 0.42
CA ILE A 40 3.49 -14.52 -0.22
C ILE A 40 4.11 -15.85 -0.66
N ALA A 41 4.16 -16.85 0.22
CA ALA A 41 4.75 -18.15 -0.10
C ALA A 41 3.97 -18.90 -1.20
N TYR A 42 2.63 -18.93 -1.10
CA TYR A 42 1.78 -19.63 -2.07
C TYR A 42 1.84 -18.98 -3.45
N LEU A 43 1.83 -17.65 -3.51
CA LEU A 43 1.81 -16.94 -4.79
C LEU A 43 3.19 -16.88 -5.43
N ASN A 44 4.29 -16.72 -4.69
CA ASN A 44 5.63 -16.47 -5.25
C ASN A 44 6.56 -17.70 -5.35
N THR A 45 6.07 -18.92 -5.11
CA THR A 45 6.91 -20.13 -5.20
C THR A 45 6.18 -21.25 -5.92
N ASP A 46 6.89 -22.30 -6.33
CA ASP A 46 6.33 -23.59 -6.78
C ASP A 46 6.41 -24.68 -5.70
N GLU A 47 6.85 -24.31 -4.49
CA GLU A 47 7.09 -25.20 -3.37
C GLU A 47 5.79 -25.57 -2.63
N LYS A 48 5.86 -26.60 -1.78
CA LYS A 48 4.73 -26.96 -0.91
C LYS A 48 4.57 -25.95 0.23
N THR A 49 3.38 -25.36 0.32
CA THR A 49 2.99 -24.36 1.35
C THR A 49 1.79 -24.83 2.18
N PRO A 50 1.39 -24.11 3.24
CA PRO A 50 0.15 -24.39 3.98
C PRO A 50 -1.14 -24.33 3.13
N LEU A 51 -1.14 -23.57 2.02
CA LEU A 51 -2.30 -23.43 1.12
C LEU A 51 -2.28 -24.44 -0.05
N GLY A 52 -1.22 -25.24 -0.18
CA GLY A 52 -1.02 -26.18 -1.29
C GLY A 52 0.33 -25.95 -1.97
N TYR A 53 0.53 -26.55 -3.14
CA TYR A 53 1.68 -26.20 -3.99
C TYR A 53 1.52 -24.78 -4.51
N GLY A 54 2.57 -23.98 -4.41
CA GLY A 54 2.56 -22.62 -4.89
C GLY A 54 2.43 -22.55 -6.42
N VAL A 55 2.17 -21.33 -6.91
CA VAL A 55 1.80 -21.06 -8.31
C VAL A 55 2.82 -20.24 -9.10
N ASP A 56 3.96 -19.90 -8.50
CA ASP A 56 5.10 -19.20 -9.13
C ASP A 56 4.68 -17.95 -9.92
N LEU A 57 3.86 -17.11 -9.29
CA LEU A 57 3.44 -15.79 -9.76
C LEU A 57 4.33 -14.71 -9.14
N ASP A 58 4.59 -13.65 -9.90
CA ASP A 58 5.21 -12.43 -9.38
C ASP A 58 4.14 -11.61 -8.63
N PHE A 59 4.07 -11.78 -7.31
CA PHE A 59 3.06 -11.16 -6.44
C PHE A 59 3.71 -10.29 -5.36
N ALA A 60 3.24 -9.05 -5.27
CA ALA A 60 3.54 -8.15 -4.18
C ALA A 60 2.26 -7.76 -3.42
N ALA A 61 2.38 -7.64 -2.10
CA ALA A 61 1.30 -7.25 -1.21
C ALA A 61 1.31 -5.75 -0.90
N SER A 62 0.16 -5.28 -0.39
CA SER A 62 0.02 -3.98 0.25
C SER A 62 0.05 -4.11 1.77
N ILE A 63 0.47 -3.05 2.47
CA ILE A 63 0.43 -3.02 3.94
C ILE A 63 -0.10 -1.71 4.49
N PHE A 64 -0.64 -1.78 5.71
CA PHE A 64 -0.77 -0.64 6.61
C PHE A 64 0.54 -0.39 7.35
N PHE A 65 0.90 0.88 7.55
CA PHE A 65 1.94 1.23 8.51
C PHE A 65 1.38 1.34 9.92
N TYR A 66 0.20 1.93 10.08
CA TYR A 66 -0.47 2.13 11.37
C TYR A 66 -1.80 1.40 11.40
N SER A 67 -2.02 0.56 12.41
CA SER A 67 -3.32 -0.07 12.67
C SER A 67 -3.44 -0.39 14.15
N ASP A 68 -4.58 -0.10 14.76
CA ASP A 68 -4.96 -0.62 16.08
C ASP A 68 -5.88 -1.85 15.98
N ASN A 69 -6.23 -2.28 14.75
CA ASN A 69 -7.01 -3.47 14.49
C ASN A 69 -6.11 -4.72 14.58
N PRO A 70 -6.37 -5.65 15.52
CA PRO A 70 -5.56 -6.85 15.71
C PRO A 70 -5.65 -7.85 14.55
N LEU A 71 -6.59 -7.65 13.62
CA LEU A 71 -6.72 -8.47 12.41
C LEU A 71 -5.85 -7.97 11.25
N HIS A 72 -5.20 -6.81 11.38
CA HIS A 72 -4.33 -6.23 10.36
C HIS A 72 -2.87 -6.42 10.75
N THR A 73 -2.05 -6.91 9.83
CA THR A 73 -0.60 -6.75 9.97
C THR A 73 -0.21 -5.32 9.66
N SER A 74 0.70 -4.77 10.48
CA SER A 74 1.17 -3.40 10.36
C SER A 74 2.55 -3.26 10.99
N ILE A 75 3.25 -2.18 10.63
CA ILE A 75 4.57 -1.87 11.21
C ILE A 75 4.42 -1.29 12.62
N TYR A 76 3.39 -0.49 12.89
CA TYR A 76 3.15 0.20 14.16
C TYR A 76 1.85 -0.27 14.82
N ASP A 77 1.90 -0.48 16.14
CA ASP A 77 0.86 -1.14 16.95
C ASP A 77 -0.37 -0.30 17.31
N SER A 78 -0.46 0.92 16.80
CA SER A 78 -1.60 1.83 17.00
C SER A 78 -1.64 2.92 15.93
N LEU A 79 -2.68 3.75 15.98
CA LEU A 79 -2.89 4.90 15.09
C LEU A 79 -2.18 6.18 15.57
N GLN A 80 -1.24 6.09 16.51
CA GLN A 80 -0.49 7.23 17.04
C GLN A 80 0.85 7.39 16.31
N VAL A 81 1.29 8.64 16.12
CA VAL A 81 2.58 8.94 15.47
C VAL A 81 3.74 8.29 16.22
N ASP A 82 3.74 8.29 17.54
CA ASP A 82 4.82 7.75 18.39
C ASP A 82 4.63 6.27 18.78
N SER A 83 3.67 5.59 18.14
CA SER A 83 3.40 4.16 18.30
C SER A 83 4.67 3.31 18.14
N LYS A 84 4.73 2.22 18.91
CA LYS A 84 5.84 1.28 18.90
C LYS A 84 5.73 0.38 17.67
N GLU A 85 6.88 -0.11 17.24
CA GLU A 85 6.91 -1.14 16.20
C GLU A 85 6.26 -2.43 16.72
N THR A 86 5.47 -3.09 15.88
CA THR A 86 4.95 -4.43 16.15
C THR A 86 6.09 -5.46 16.16
N PRO A 87 5.88 -6.66 16.73
CA PRO A 87 6.85 -7.75 16.61
C PRO A 87 7.19 -8.14 15.15
N TYR A 88 6.34 -7.77 14.20
CA TYR A 88 6.49 -8.08 12.77
C TYR A 88 7.24 -7.01 11.97
N ALA A 89 7.55 -5.85 12.56
CA ALA A 89 8.17 -4.74 11.83
C ALA A 89 9.47 -5.13 11.09
N ASN A 90 10.29 -6.02 11.66
CA ASN A 90 11.50 -6.50 10.99
C ASN A 90 11.20 -7.35 9.75
N VAL A 91 10.29 -8.33 9.86
CA VAL A 91 9.94 -9.19 8.71
C VAL A 91 9.22 -8.39 7.63
N LEU A 92 8.37 -7.43 7.99
CA LEU A 92 7.71 -6.54 7.05
C LEU A 92 8.73 -5.67 6.29
N ARG A 93 9.78 -5.16 6.97
CA ARG A 93 10.89 -4.46 6.29
C ARG A 93 11.63 -5.37 5.31
N ASP A 94 11.86 -6.64 5.68
CA ASP A 94 12.51 -7.62 4.79
C ASP A 94 11.63 -7.92 3.56
N TYR A 95 10.31 -8.02 3.73
CA TYR A 95 9.37 -8.18 2.62
C TYR A 95 9.37 -6.98 1.68
N ILE A 96 9.40 -5.75 2.20
CA ILE A 96 9.56 -4.54 1.36
C ILE A 96 10.89 -4.60 0.59
N LYS A 97 11.97 -4.94 1.29
CA LYS A 97 13.32 -5.00 0.68
C LYS A 97 13.41 -6.04 -0.44
N CYS A 98 12.74 -7.17 -0.29
CA CYS A 98 12.72 -8.25 -1.26
C CYS A 98 11.68 -8.05 -2.38
N GLY A 99 10.85 -7.01 -2.30
CA GLY A 99 9.80 -6.73 -3.30
C GLY A 99 8.50 -7.53 -3.08
N TYR A 100 8.37 -8.28 -1.99
CA TYR A 100 7.11 -8.96 -1.64
C TYR A 100 6.04 -8.01 -1.10
N ILE A 101 6.42 -6.78 -0.76
CA ILE A 101 5.52 -5.66 -0.46
C ILE A 101 6.01 -4.46 -1.27
N ASP A 102 5.14 -3.87 -2.08
CA ASP A 102 5.47 -2.71 -2.92
C ASP A 102 4.46 -1.55 -2.76
N THR A 103 3.38 -1.79 -2.01
CA THR A 103 2.25 -0.87 -1.92
C THR A 103 2.03 -0.36 -0.50
N ASN A 104 2.06 0.96 -0.35
CA ASN A 104 1.58 1.67 0.83
C ASN A 104 0.06 1.80 0.76
N HIS A 105 -0.65 1.07 1.62
CA HIS A 105 -2.10 1.20 1.76
C HIS A 105 -2.43 2.37 2.71
N ALA A 106 -2.44 3.58 2.15
CA ALA A 106 -2.93 4.80 2.77
C ALA A 106 -2.38 5.15 4.17
N PHE A 107 -1.13 4.79 4.46
CA PHE A 107 -0.43 4.85 5.76
C PHE A 107 -1.10 4.07 6.90
N GLY A 108 -2.42 3.97 7.00
CA GLY A 108 -3.06 3.28 8.11
C GLY A 108 -4.58 3.19 8.02
N ASP A 109 -5.14 2.35 8.89
CA ASP A 109 -6.58 2.19 9.10
C ASP A 109 -7.08 3.26 10.10
N PHE A 110 -6.94 4.54 9.73
CA PHE A 110 -7.36 5.66 10.58
C PHE A 110 -8.87 5.63 10.82
N ASN A 111 -9.34 6.27 11.89
CA ASN A 111 -10.76 6.30 12.24
C ASN A 111 -11.17 7.65 12.82
N ILE A 112 -12.46 7.79 13.17
CA ILE A 112 -13.01 9.06 13.68
C ILE A 112 -12.36 9.56 14.97
N HIS A 113 -11.70 8.68 15.73
CA HIS A 113 -11.03 9.01 16.99
C HIS A 113 -9.53 9.29 16.79
N HIS A 114 -8.93 8.70 15.76
CA HIS A 114 -7.52 8.84 15.44
C HIS A 114 -7.37 9.13 13.96
N ASN A 115 -7.27 10.42 13.63
CA ASN A 115 -7.11 10.88 12.26
C ASN A 115 -5.63 10.89 11.85
N PHE A 116 -5.40 10.83 10.55
CA PHE A 116 -4.09 11.07 9.99
C PHE A 116 -3.56 12.47 10.32
N ASP A 117 -2.26 12.53 10.55
CA ASP A 117 -1.44 13.74 10.65
C ASP A 117 -0.23 13.52 9.74
N ARG A 118 0.24 14.55 9.03
CA ARG A 118 1.45 14.48 8.19
C ARG A 118 2.66 13.87 8.91
N ALA A 119 2.77 14.01 10.23
CA ALA A 119 3.81 13.38 11.03
C ALA A 119 3.83 11.84 10.89
N HIS A 120 2.69 11.19 10.63
CA HIS A 120 2.64 9.76 10.32
C HIS A 120 3.40 9.45 9.03
N ALA A 121 3.16 10.22 7.97
CA ALA A 121 3.85 10.05 6.70
C ALA A 121 5.34 10.34 6.85
N LEU A 122 5.72 11.41 7.54
CA LEU A 122 7.13 11.73 7.81
C LEU A 122 7.86 10.56 8.49
N LYS A 123 7.29 10.00 9.57
CA LYS A 123 7.87 8.85 10.27
C LYS A 123 8.01 7.62 9.37
N VAL A 124 7.03 7.37 8.50
CA VAL A 124 7.10 6.28 7.51
C VAL A 124 8.24 6.51 6.52
N TYR A 125 8.37 7.71 5.95
CA TYR A 125 9.44 8.00 5.00
C TYR A 125 10.82 8.07 5.66
N GLU A 126 10.92 8.51 6.91
CA GLU A 126 12.15 8.40 7.71
C GLU A 126 12.56 6.94 7.92
N MET A 127 11.60 6.06 8.21
CA MET A 127 11.85 4.62 8.31
C MET A 127 12.32 4.06 6.95
N LEU A 128 11.59 4.33 5.86
CA LEU A 128 11.97 3.87 4.53
C LEU A 128 13.39 4.33 4.17
N SER A 129 13.72 5.61 4.40
CA SER A 129 15.06 6.14 4.17
C SER A 129 16.12 5.47 5.04
N LYS A 130 15.88 5.36 6.35
CA LYS A 130 16.80 4.74 7.32
C LYS A 130 17.19 3.31 6.91
N TYR A 131 16.25 2.54 6.37
CA TYR A 131 16.48 1.15 5.96
C TYR A 131 16.75 0.98 4.45
N SER A 132 16.86 2.09 3.70
CA SER A 132 17.04 2.09 2.24
C SER A 132 15.98 1.27 1.50
N LEU A 133 14.73 1.43 1.91
CA LEU A 133 13.55 0.77 1.37
C LEU A 133 12.79 1.71 0.42
N SER A 134 12.00 1.12 -0.48
CA SER A 134 11.15 1.86 -1.43
C SER A 134 9.79 1.19 -1.53
N LEU A 135 8.74 2.02 -1.57
CA LEU A 135 7.37 1.59 -1.89
C LEU A 135 6.89 2.41 -3.09
N PRO A 136 6.95 1.83 -4.31
CA PRO A 136 6.64 2.58 -5.52
C PRO A 136 5.16 2.95 -5.65
N ILE A 137 4.27 2.25 -4.95
CA ILE A 137 2.82 2.34 -5.10
C ILE A 137 2.19 2.90 -3.82
N PHE A 138 1.24 3.82 -4.00
CA PHE A 138 0.34 4.30 -2.95
C PHE A 138 -1.11 4.06 -3.37
N THR A 139 -1.90 3.45 -2.48
CA THR A 139 -3.35 3.28 -2.64
C THR A 139 -4.10 4.06 -1.57
N ASN A 140 -5.31 4.50 -1.91
CA ASN A 140 -6.24 5.11 -0.96
C ASN A 140 -6.90 4.02 -0.11
N HIS A 141 -7.31 4.38 1.11
CA HIS A 141 -8.11 3.51 1.98
C HIS A 141 -9.50 4.10 2.16
N GLY A 142 -10.53 3.27 2.03
CA GLY A 142 -11.93 3.66 2.20
C GLY A 142 -12.55 3.00 3.42
N ASN A 143 -13.06 3.80 4.36
CA ASN A 143 -13.77 3.27 5.53
C ASN A 143 -15.11 3.97 5.81
N GLY A 144 -15.61 4.73 4.82
CA GLY A 144 -16.89 5.44 4.91
C GLY A 144 -16.87 6.71 5.77
N GLU A 145 -15.75 7.05 6.41
CA GLU A 145 -15.64 8.19 7.32
C GLU A 145 -14.72 9.30 6.75
N PRO A 146 -15.27 10.43 6.27
CA PRO A 146 -14.49 11.47 5.59
C PRO A 146 -13.31 12.03 6.40
N LYS A 147 -13.39 12.02 7.74
CA LYS A 147 -12.29 12.50 8.59
C LYS A 147 -11.11 11.53 8.65
N ALA A 148 -11.38 10.22 8.57
CA ALA A 148 -10.33 9.22 8.53
C ALA A 148 -9.60 9.23 7.19
N MET A 149 -10.32 9.49 6.10
CA MET A 149 -9.82 9.45 4.72
C MET A 149 -9.05 10.71 4.26
N GLN A 150 -8.64 11.59 5.19
CA GLN A 150 -7.97 12.85 4.87
C GLN A 150 -6.64 12.67 4.12
N HIS A 151 -5.96 11.56 4.38
CA HIS A 151 -4.72 11.17 3.72
C HIS A 151 -4.92 10.60 2.31
N ASN A 152 -6.14 10.40 1.85
CA ASN A 152 -6.35 9.95 0.48
C ASN A 152 -6.00 11.05 -0.52
N ILE A 153 -5.62 10.62 -1.72
CA ILE A 153 -5.29 11.49 -2.85
C ILE A 153 -6.42 11.40 -3.88
N GLY A 154 -6.87 12.53 -4.41
CA GLY A 154 -7.90 12.58 -5.44
C GLY A 154 -8.79 13.81 -5.35
N PHE A 155 -9.93 13.75 -6.05
CA PHE A 155 -10.85 14.89 -6.19
C PHE A 155 -12.02 14.88 -5.20
N ALA A 156 -12.15 13.85 -4.36
CA ALA A 156 -13.20 13.83 -3.35
C ALA A 156 -12.95 14.93 -2.30
N PRO A 157 -13.99 15.59 -1.76
CA PRO A 157 -13.82 16.73 -0.85
C PRO A 157 -12.98 16.46 0.40
N HIS A 158 -12.86 15.20 0.79
CA HIS A 158 -12.09 14.75 1.95
C HIS A 158 -10.73 14.13 1.58
N HIS A 159 -10.35 14.07 0.30
CA HIS A 159 -9.04 13.58 -0.14
C HIS A 159 -8.06 14.75 -0.20
N ASN A 160 -7.29 14.94 0.88
CA ASN A 160 -6.41 16.09 1.04
C ASN A 160 -4.92 15.75 0.95
N GLY A 161 -4.55 14.51 0.63
CA GLY A 161 -3.16 14.05 0.55
C GLY A 161 -2.28 14.80 -0.46
N SER A 162 -2.90 15.33 -1.52
CA SER A 162 -2.25 16.14 -2.56
C SER A 162 -2.56 17.63 -2.47
N ASN A 163 -3.23 18.11 -1.42
CA ASN A 163 -3.57 19.51 -1.22
C ASN A 163 -2.48 20.22 -0.37
N PRO A 164 -1.61 21.08 -0.92
CA PRO A 164 -0.50 21.69 -0.19
C PRO A 164 -0.91 22.56 1.01
N ASP A 165 -2.15 23.05 1.03
CA ASP A 165 -2.68 23.88 2.12
C ASP A 165 -3.28 23.04 3.26
N SER A 166 -3.33 21.71 3.11
CA SER A 166 -3.86 20.79 4.11
C SER A 166 -2.78 20.23 5.03
N ILE A 167 -3.13 20.04 6.30
CA ILE A 167 -2.33 19.26 7.26
C ILE A 167 -2.15 17.79 6.83
N ALA A 168 -2.97 17.31 5.90
CA ALA A 168 -2.88 15.95 5.36
C ALA A 168 -1.96 15.84 4.14
N TYR A 169 -1.42 16.96 3.64
CA TYR A 169 -0.51 16.96 2.49
C TYR A 169 0.69 16.05 2.75
N HIS A 170 1.05 15.19 1.81
CA HIS A 170 2.25 14.33 1.91
C HIS A 170 2.82 13.87 0.56
N THR A 171 2.22 14.26 -0.57
CA THR A 171 2.70 13.85 -1.90
C THR A 171 4.08 14.38 -2.26
N ASP A 172 4.54 15.46 -1.63
CA ASP A 172 5.92 15.95 -1.73
C ASP A 172 6.97 14.96 -1.19
N LEU A 173 6.56 14.03 -0.32
CA LEU A 173 7.43 13.01 0.23
C LEU A 173 7.68 11.84 -0.74
N PHE A 174 6.89 11.71 -1.81
CA PHE A 174 6.96 10.54 -2.70
C PHE A 174 8.31 10.44 -3.40
N SER A 175 8.87 11.59 -3.82
CA SER A 175 10.21 11.67 -4.38
C SER A 175 11.33 11.33 -3.39
N ALA A 176 11.10 11.44 -2.08
CA ALA A 176 12.10 11.16 -1.05
C ALA A 176 12.21 9.65 -0.72
N GLY A 177 11.17 8.86 -0.99
CA GLY A 177 11.14 7.41 -0.72
C GLY A 177 11.20 6.52 -1.96
N GLY A 178 11.59 7.05 -3.12
CA GLY A 178 11.62 6.28 -4.38
C GLY A 178 10.24 6.03 -5.02
N GLY A 179 9.17 6.65 -4.51
CA GLY A 179 7.80 6.52 -5.00
C GLY A 179 7.62 7.24 -6.34
N GLY A 180 7.55 6.48 -7.44
CA GLY A 180 7.40 7.01 -8.80
C GLY A 180 5.98 6.98 -9.35
N HIS A 181 5.05 6.23 -8.73
CA HIS A 181 3.76 5.92 -9.37
C HIS A 181 2.59 5.98 -8.37
N LEU A 182 1.69 6.93 -8.59
CA LEU A 182 0.38 6.98 -7.93
C LEU A 182 -0.58 6.04 -8.67
N TYR A 183 -0.96 4.92 -8.05
CA TYR A 183 -2.08 4.09 -8.52
C TYR A 183 -3.26 4.33 -7.59
N GLY A 184 -4.10 5.30 -7.96
CA GLY A 184 -5.38 5.50 -7.28
C GLY A 184 -6.34 4.37 -7.61
N VAL A 185 -6.31 3.28 -6.85
CA VAL A 185 -7.40 2.31 -6.84
C VAL A 185 -8.46 2.86 -5.88
N MET A 186 -9.57 3.35 -6.43
CA MET A 186 -10.77 3.63 -5.65
C MET A 186 -11.43 2.29 -5.37
N ILE A 187 -11.17 1.71 -4.20
CA ILE A 187 -11.96 0.58 -3.70
C ILE A 187 -13.18 1.22 -3.01
N GLY A 188 -14.35 1.00 -3.61
CA GLY A 188 -15.63 1.64 -3.24
C GLY A 188 -16.49 0.77 -2.34
#